data_AF-A0A4Y9SBF1-F1
#
_entry.id   AF-A0A4Y9SBF1-F1
#
_cell.length_a   1.000
_cell.length_b   1.000
_cell.length_c   1.000
_cell.angle_alpha   90.00
_cell.angle_beta   90.00
_cell.angle_gamma   90.00
#
_symmetry.space_group_name_H-M   'P 1'
#
loop_
_entity.id
_entity.type
_entity.pdbx_description
1 polymer ?
#
loop_
_entity_poly.entity_id
_entity_poly.type
_entity_poly.pdbx_seq_one_letter_code
_entity_poly.pdbx_strand_id
1 'polypeptide(L)'
;MGTITASYYHVTNATATDIAKLDLALSYLSTSSQAAADIFSSARDGMISEVRIVHNGDDSYDPTTRVLQWDPDSGLMVSQNGIFGVQSSALGFAHEVAHSVDPNIGSTSHAQAEATATAKETIIANQLGEPTRSTYNDAVKLVTESNPTEHTTVIHGSSVWTQNDQSGSITIGDGFQSSAISAPDLSGPIDPGAGIPCFGYWAEIESPSQVDESGRPLISVVWVGDPVVINLTGEAISTQGLSNSAAHFDMQNNGVQVHTGWITAGEGVLFYDKQNTNAISSAKDLVPSFSNLQALDSNHDGKLSSADTEWAKLKVWIDKSGTGEFHSSDLVTVESLGIASINLQAQAVHQDSNGNTIDQLSTFTWKNGTQGAIGNVELASAPGHEVQIVGNYNYHFQAAV
;
A
#
# COMPACT_ATOMS: atom_id res chain seq x y z
N MET A 1 0.88 -6.45 -21.93
CA MET A 1 1.37 -5.36 -22.82
C MET A 1 2.86 -5.20 -22.55
N GLY A 2 3.68 -4.78 -23.52
CA GLY A 2 5.12 -4.57 -23.27
C GLY A 2 5.34 -3.41 -22.30
N THR A 3 6.41 -3.46 -21.51
CA THR A 3 6.80 -2.36 -20.59
C THR A 3 7.16 -1.12 -21.40
N ILE A 4 6.53 0.01 -21.07
CA ILE A 4 6.88 1.33 -21.63
C ILE A 4 8.03 1.89 -20.80
N THR A 5 9.09 2.33 -21.48
CA THR A 5 10.30 2.89 -20.88
C THR A 5 10.61 4.24 -21.55
N ALA A 6 11.60 4.97 -21.05
CA ALA A 6 12.04 6.25 -21.61
C ALA A 6 12.37 6.17 -23.10
N SER A 7 12.77 4.99 -23.61
CA SER A 7 13.09 4.79 -25.04
C SER A 7 11.89 4.88 -25.98
N TYR A 8 10.66 4.88 -25.46
CA TYR A 8 9.46 5.15 -26.24
C TYR A 8 9.26 6.63 -26.55
N TYR A 9 9.93 7.52 -25.83
CA TYR A 9 9.81 8.96 -25.98
C TYR A 9 11.05 9.56 -26.61
N HIS A 10 10.88 10.68 -27.32
CA HIS A 10 11.99 11.58 -27.58
C HIS A 10 12.24 12.41 -26.32
N VAL A 11 13.21 11.97 -25.51
CA VAL A 11 13.55 12.65 -24.25
C VAL A 11 14.58 13.76 -24.51
N THR A 12 14.27 14.99 -24.09
CA THR A 12 15.12 16.17 -24.30
C THR A 12 15.50 16.84 -22.98
N ASN A 13 16.58 17.64 -23.01
CA ASN A 13 17.12 18.36 -21.84
C ASN A 13 17.47 17.44 -20.64
N ALA A 14 17.78 16.17 -20.93
CA ALA A 14 17.98 15.13 -19.93
C ALA A 14 19.44 14.70 -19.84
N THR A 15 19.90 14.49 -18.61
CA THR A 15 21.11 13.72 -18.27
C THR A 15 20.80 12.22 -18.27
N ALA A 16 21.84 11.38 -18.15
CA ALA A 16 21.66 9.94 -17.96
C ALA A 16 20.89 9.61 -16.66
N THR A 17 21.07 10.41 -15.61
CA THR A 17 20.33 10.27 -14.35
C THR A 17 18.85 10.57 -14.57
N ASP A 18 18.52 11.62 -15.31
CA ASP A 18 17.12 11.98 -15.58
C ASP A 18 16.39 10.90 -16.39
N ILE A 19 17.09 10.29 -17.35
CA ILE A 19 16.54 9.16 -18.11
C ILE A 19 16.29 7.95 -17.19
N ALA A 20 17.22 7.66 -16.27
CA ALA A 20 17.02 6.57 -15.30
C ALA A 20 15.87 6.84 -14.32
N LYS A 21 15.66 8.11 -13.93
CA LYS A 21 14.51 8.54 -13.13
C LYS A 21 13.21 8.36 -13.91
N LEU A 22 13.17 8.75 -15.19
CA LEU A 22 12.00 8.50 -16.04
C LEU A 22 11.68 7.00 -16.18
N ASP A 23 12.70 6.16 -16.39
CA ASP A 23 12.50 4.69 -16.42
C ASP A 23 11.94 4.15 -15.10
N LEU A 24 12.44 4.65 -13.97
CA LEU A 24 11.94 4.26 -12.65
C LEU A 24 10.49 4.71 -12.44
N ALA A 25 10.16 5.96 -12.78
CA ALA A 25 8.80 6.50 -12.70
C ALA A 25 7.82 5.68 -13.56
N LEU A 26 8.18 5.38 -14.81
CA LEU A 26 7.35 4.58 -15.72
C LEU A 26 7.16 3.13 -15.21
N SER A 27 8.19 2.54 -14.61
CA SER A 27 8.09 1.22 -13.97
C SER A 27 7.14 1.25 -12.78
N TYR A 28 7.28 2.25 -11.90
CA TYR A 28 6.41 2.45 -10.75
C TYR A 28 4.94 2.66 -11.15
N LEU A 29 4.69 3.59 -12.07
CA LEU A 29 3.34 3.87 -12.59
C LEU A 29 2.70 2.67 -13.28
N SER A 30 3.51 1.75 -13.84
CA SER A 30 2.98 0.53 -14.47
C SER A 30 2.27 -0.42 -13.49
N THR A 31 2.49 -0.25 -12.18
CA THR A 31 1.78 -1.00 -11.13
C THR A 31 0.34 -0.48 -10.90
N SER A 32 0.04 0.76 -11.33
CA SER A 32 -1.33 1.28 -11.41
C SER A 32 -1.96 0.89 -12.74
N SER A 33 -3.10 0.19 -12.68
CA SER A 33 -3.87 -0.17 -13.88
C SER A 33 -4.34 1.05 -14.67
N GLN A 34 -4.70 2.16 -13.99
CA GLN A 34 -5.15 3.39 -14.62
C GLN A 34 -3.98 4.11 -15.30
N ALA A 35 -2.86 4.29 -14.61
CA ALA A 35 -1.68 4.94 -15.19
C ALA A 35 -1.11 4.13 -16.37
N ALA A 36 -1.00 2.81 -16.22
CA ALA A 36 -0.55 1.92 -17.30
C ALA A 36 -1.42 2.06 -18.56
N ALA A 37 -2.75 2.16 -18.40
CA ALA A 37 -3.68 2.32 -19.53
C ALA A 37 -3.54 3.69 -20.22
N ASP A 38 -3.41 4.77 -19.43
CA ASP A 38 -3.27 6.13 -19.95
C ASP A 38 -1.92 6.32 -20.65
N ILE A 39 -0.82 5.88 -20.03
CA ILE A 39 0.53 5.90 -20.61
C ILE A 39 0.57 5.10 -21.92
N PHE A 40 0.02 3.88 -21.92
CA PHE A 40 0.00 3.04 -23.12
C PHE A 40 -0.81 3.70 -24.24
N SER A 41 -1.97 4.28 -23.92
CA SER A 41 -2.82 4.93 -24.91
C SER A 41 -2.15 6.18 -25.48
N SER A 42 -1.55 7.01 -24.64
CA SER A 42 -0.81 8.21 -25.04
C SER A 42 0.37 7.86 -25.96
N ALA A 43 1.16 6.84 -25.59
CA ALA A 43 2.30 6.37 -26.38
C ALA A 43 1.86 5.75 -27.72
N ARG A 44 0.82 4.90 -27.71
CA ARG A 44 0.28 4.27 -28.93
C ARG A 44 -0.22 5.30 -29.93
N ASP A 45 -0.91 6.33 -29.44
CA ASP A 45 -1.58 7.32 -30.29
C ASP A 45 -0.67 8.53 -30.60
N GLY A 46 0.55 8.56 -30.06
CA GLY A 46 1.52 9.63 -30.26
C GLY A 46 1.03 10.97 -29.72
N MET A 47 0.31 10.95 -28.60
CA MET A 47 -0.22 12.14 -27.94
C MET A 47 0.88 12.90 -27.19
N ILE A 48 1.91 12.21 -26.73
CA ILE A 48 3.17 12.80 -26.24
C ILE A 48 4.26 12.45 -27.23
N SER A 49 4.81 13.47 -27.90
CA SER A 49 5.89 13.30 -28.87
C SER A 49 7.27 13.62 -28.29
N GLU A 50 7.32 14.39 -27.21
CA GLU A 50 8.55 14.80 -26.51
C GLU A 50 8.26 14.78 -25.00
N VAL A 51 9.17 14.16 -24.24
CA VAL A 51 9.26 14.35 -22.78
C VAL A 51 10.46 15.26 -22.55
N ARG A 52 10.20 16.49 -22.13
CA ARG A 52 11.23 17.48 -21.84
C ARG A 52 11.47 17.52 -20.34
N ILE A 53 12.68 17.14 -19.94
CA ILE A 53 13.07 17.24 -18.53
C ILE A 53 13.25 18.72 -18.16
N VAL A 54 12.61 19.13 -17.07
CA VAL A 54 12.79 20.43 -16.42
C VAL A 54 13.26 20.22 -14.98
N HIS A 55 13.67 21.28 -14.29
CA HIS A 55 14.26 21.25 -12.94
C HIS A 55 13.82 22.49 -12.14
N ASN A 56 12.55 22.87 -12.31
CA ASN A 56 11.90 24.05 -11.74
C ASN A 56 10.51 23.77 -11.15
N GLY A 57 10.05 22.52 -11.15
CA GLY A 57 8.74 22.07 -10.69
C GLY A 57 7.56 22.45 -11.58
N ASP A 58 7.82 22.95 -12.80
CA ASP A 58 6.77 23.37 -13.74
C ASP A 58 6.39 22.20 -14.67
N ASP A 59 5.71 21.20 -14.10
CA ASP A 59 5.10 20.10 -14.86
C ASP A 59 3.97 20.64 -15.75
N SER A 60 3.94 20.23 -17.01
CA SER A 60 2.87 20.65 -17.94
C SER A 60 2.81 19.81 -19.21
N TYR A 61 1.61 19.64 -19.76
CA TYR A 61 1.38 19.12 -21.10
C TYR A 61 0.80 20.19 -22.04
N ASP A 62 1.48 20.43 -23.16
CA ASP A 62 0.97 21.28 -24.24
C ASP A 62 0.33 20.42 -25.35
N PRO A 63 -1.00 20.45 -25.53
CA PRO A 63 -1.68 19.64 -26.56
C PRO A 63 -1.38 20.09 -28.00
N THR A 64 -0.88 21.31 -28.20
CA THR A 64 -0.53 21.83 -29.53
C THR A 64 0.80 21.28 -30.00
N THR A 65 1.80 21.33 -29.12
CA THR A 65 3.17 20.88 -29.43
C THR A 65 3.41 19.42 -29.04
N ARG A 66 2.52 18.82 -28.23
CA ARG A 66 2.62 17.46 -27.68
C ARG A 66 3.90 17.24 -26.88
N VAL A 67 4.32 18.29 -26.17
CA VAL A 67 5.45 18.28 -25.27
C VAL A 67 4.90 18.14 -23.85
N LEU A 68 5.39 17.12 -23.14
CA LEU A 68 5.21 16.98 -21.70
C LEU A 68 6.49 17.46 -21.03
N GLN A 69 6.39 18.51 -20.23
CA GLN A 69 7.45 18.99 -19.34
C GLN A 69 7.29 18.29 -17.99
N TRP A 70 8.38 17.73 -17.48
CA TRP A 70 8.39 17.00 -16.22
C TRP A 70 9.66 17.27 -15.43
N ASP A 71 9.49 17.60 -14.16
CA ASP A 71 10.55 17.68 -13.17
C ASP A 71 10.62 16.37 -12.37
N PRO A 72 11.67 15.55 -12.57
CA PRO A 72 11.80 14.28 -11.85
C PRO A 72 12.04 14.44 -10.35
N ASP A 73 12.35 15.65 -9.88
CA ASP A 73 12.80 15.94 -8.52
C ASP A 73 11.81 16.83 -7.78
N SER A 74 10.61 17.00 -8.31
CA SER A 74 9.58 17.86 -7.72
C SER A 74 8.32 17.10 -7.34
N GLY A 75 8.28 16.65 -6.09
CA GLY A 75 7.07 16.17 -5.43
C GLY A 75 6.13 17.29 -5.07
N LEU A 76 4.87 16.93 -4.83
CA LEU A 76 3.82 17.89 -4.50
C LEU A 76 3.24 17.65 -3.12
N MET A 77 3.40 18.62 -2.21
CA MET A 77 2.69 18.58 -0.93
C MET A 77 1.20 18.87 -1.14
N VAL A 78 0.38 17.94 -0.68
CA VAL A 78 -1.09 18.00 -0.74
C VAL A 78 -1.68 17.90 0.65
N SER A 79 -2.94 18.32 0.78
CA SER A 79 -3.74 18.03 1.96
C SER A 79 -5.13 17.55 1.59
N GLN A 80 -5.58 16.50 2.27
CA GLN A 80 -6.94 16.02 2.21
C GLN A 80 -7.48 15.83 3.63
N ASN A 81 -8.65 16.40 3.91
CA ASN A 81 -9.30 16.33 5.22
C ASN A 81 -8.40 16.76 6.40
N GLY A 82 -7.44 17.67 6.16
CA GLY A 82 -6.51 18.17 7.17
C GLY A 82 -5.29 17.27 7.43
N ILE A 83 -5.18 16.14 6.75
CA ILE A 83 -3.97 15.31 6.71
C ILE A 83 -3.09 15.84 5.58
N PHE A 84 -1.81 16.03 5.86
CA PHE A 84 -0.83 16.43 4.85
C PHE A 84 -0.03 15.23 4.38
N GLY A 85 0.35 15.27 3.11
CA GLY A 85 1.25 14.31 2.49
C GLY A 85 1.97 14.91 1.30
N VAL A 86 2.87 14.14 0.70
CA VAL A 86 3.57 14.45 -0.55
C VAL A 86 3.25 13.39 -1.56
N GLN A 87 2.79 13.82 -2.73
CA GLN A 87 2.67 13.03 -3.95
C GLN A 87 4.03 13.01 -4.67
N SER A 88 4.36 11.88 -5.26
CA SER A 88 5.62 11.69 -5.98
C SER A 88 5.67 12.51 -7.26
N SER A 89 6.88 12.84 -7.73
CA SER A 89 7.04 13.43 -9.07
C SER A 89 6.55 12.49 -10.19
N ALA A 90 6.59 11.16 -9.99
CA ALA A 90 5.99 10.21 -10.93
C ALA A 90 4.46 10.38 -11.05
N LEU A 91 3.77 10.66 -9.94
CA LEU A 91 2.34 10.98 -9.99
C LEU A 91 2.08 12.30 -10.73
N GLY A 92 2.97 13.29 -10.59
CA GLY A 92 2.99 14.51 -11.41
C GLY A 92 3.09 14.22 -12.92
N PHE A 93 4.01 13.34 -13.32
CA PHE A 93 4.08 12.87 -14.72
C PHE A 93 2.76 12.24 -15.17
N ALA A 94 2.14 11.41 -14.33
CA ALA A 94 0.88 10.74 -14.66
C ALA A 94 -0.30 11.72 -14.79
N HIS A 95 -0.34 12.80 -13.99
CA HIS A 95 -1.31 13.89 -14.13
C HIS A 95 -1.20 14.55 -15.52
N GLU A 96 0.02 14.85 -15.97
CA GLU A 96 0.22 15.45 -17.30
C GLU A 96 -0.10 14.47 -18.45
N VAL A 97 0.17 13.17 -18.26
CA VAL A 97 -0.29 12.13 -19.18
C VAL A 97 -1.83 12.11 -19.24
N ALA A 98 -2.53 12.31 -18.12
CA ALA A 98 -3.98 12.31 -18.08
C ALA A 98 -4.59 13.41 -18.98
N HIS A 99 -3.96 14.59 -19.06
CA HIS A 99 -4.34 15.63 -20.02
C HIS A 99 -4.19 15.17 -21.48
N SER A 100 -3.13 14.44 -21.80
CA SER A 100 -2.86 13.97 -23.17
C SER A 100 -3.89 12.96 -23.70
N VAL A 101 -4.61 12.28 -22.80
CA VAL A 101 -5.63 11.28 -23.14
C VAL A 101 -7.06 11.76 -22.86
N ASP A 102 -7.25 13.01 -22.42
CA ASP A 102 -8.58 13.59 -22.28
C ASP A 102 -9.18 13.86 -23.67
N PRO A 103 -10.28 13.20 -24.06
CA PRO A 103 -10.90 13.40 -25.37
C PRO A 103 -11.45 14.83 -25.57
N ASN A 104 -11.59 15.61 -24.50
CA ASN A 104 -12.10 16.98 -24.53
C ASN A 104 -11.00 18.04 -24.37
N ILE A 105 -9.71 17.65 -24.34
CA ILE A 105 -8.61 18.60 -24.18
C ILE A 105 -8.68 19.72 -25.23
N GLY A 106 -8.56 20.99 -24.79
CA GLY A 106 -8.68 22.17 -25.64
C GLY A 106 -10.11 22.59 -26.03
N SER A 107 -11.13 21.80 -25.68
CA SER A 107 -12.55 22.13 -25.88
C SER A 107 -13.30 22.51 -24.60
N THR A 108 -12.69 22.21 -23.45
CA THR A 108 -13.16 22.56 -22.10
C THR A 108 -12.39 23.74 -21.53
N SER A 109 -12.89 24.32 -20.44
CA SER A 109 -12.10 25.32 -19.70
C SER A 109 -10.88 24.66 -19.05
N HIS A 110 -9.82 25.42 -18.82
CA HIS A 110 -8.63 24.91 -18.11
C HIS A 110 -9.00 24.26 -16.77
N ALA A 111 -9.89 24.86 -15.98
CA ALA A 111 -10.35 24.28 -14.72
C ALA A 111 -11.07 22.93 -14.87
N GLN A 112 -11.79 22.70 -15.98
CA GLN A 112 -12.43 21.42 -16.27
C GLN A 112 -11.43 20.36 -16.72
N ALA A 113 -10.43 20.75 -17.50
CA ALA A 113 -9.32 19.86 -17.87
C ALA A 113 -8.53 19.42 -16.63
N GLU A 114 -8.18 20.36 -15.74
CA GLU A 114 -7.51 20.05 -14.47
C GLU A 114 -8.34 19.13 -13.58
N ALA A 115 -9.65 19.39 -13.43
CA ALA A 115 -10.53 18.52 -12.65
C ALA A 115 -10.58 17.09 -13.20
N THR A 116 -10.50 16.93 -14.52
CA THR A 116 -10.50 15.61 -15.18
C THR A 116 -9.18 14.89 -14.95
N ALA A 117 -8.05 15.59 -15.06
CA ALA A 117 -6.73 15.06 -14.76
C ALA A 117 -6.59 14.68 -13.28
N THR A 118 -6.97 15.57 -12.34
CA THR A 118 -6.95 15.30 -10.89
C THR A 118 -7.84 14.11 -10.50
N ALA A 119 -8.98 13.89 -11.17
CA ALA A 119 -9.81 12.72 -10.92
C ALA A 119 -9.11 11.40 -11.29
N LYS A 120 -8.33 11.40 -12.38
CA LYS A 120 -7.50 10.25 -12.77
C LYS A 120 -6.31 10.09 -11.83
N GLU A 121 -5.63 11.20 -11.50
CA GLU A 121 -4.57 11.24 -10.50
C GLU A 121 -5.03 10.60 -9.19
N THR A 122 -6.23 10.92 -8.71
CA THR A 122 -6.80 10.33 -7.48
C THR A 122 -6.92 8.81 -7.57
N ILE A 123 -7.35 8.26 -8.71
CA ILE A 123 -7.42 6.81 -8.93
C ILE A 123 -6.02 6.19 -8.89
N ILE A 124 -5.05 6.85 -9.53
CA ILE A 124 -3.66 6.39 -9.61
C ILE A 124 -3.03 6.43 -8.21
N ALA A 125 -3.16 7.54 -7.50
CA ALA A 125 -2.67 7.74 -6.14
C ALA A 125 -3.19 6.65 -5.19
N ASN A 126 -4.50 6.38 -5.21
CA ASN A 126 -5.09 5.31 -4.39
C ASN A 126 -4.53 3.91 -4.74
N GLN A 127 -4.27 3.63 -6.03
CA GLN A 127 -3.69 2.35 -6.45
C GLN A 127 -2.21 2.21 -6.06
N LEU A 128 -1.51 3.33 -5.94
CA LEU A 128 -0.08 3.38 -5.62
C LEU A 128 0.21 3.60 -4.12
N GLY A 129 -0.82 3.88 -3.31
CA GLY A 129 -0.67 4.18 -1.89
C GLY A 129 -0.21 5.61 -1.61
N GLU A 130 -0.37 6.53 -2.57
CA GLU A 130 -0.01 7.94 -2.43
C GLU A 130 -1.15 8.79 -1.84
N PRO A 131 -0.86 9.97 -1.26
CA PRO A 131 -1.88 10.88 -0.78
C PRO A 131 -2.66 11.46 -1.97
N THR A 132 -3.94 11.74 -1.76
CA THR A 132 -4.77 12.36 -2.80
C THR A 132 -5.03 13.83 -2.49
N ARG A 133 -5.46 14.59 -3.51
CA ARG A 133 -5.94 15.97 -3.38
C ARG A 133 -7.34 16.09 -3.96
N SER A 134 -8.16 16.95 -3.37
CA SER A 134 -9.55 17.12 -3.81
C SER A 134 -9.66 18.06 -5.01
N THR A 135 -8.75 19.03 -5.11
CA THR A 135 -8.67 19.98 -6.21
C THR A 135 -7.22 20.31 -6.56
N TYR A 136 -7.00 20.75 -7.80
CA TYR A 136 -5.72 21.26 -8.29
C TYR A 136 -5.12 22.36 -7.38
N ASN A 137 -5.97 23.19 -6.75
CA ASN A 137 -5.54 24.29 -5.89
C ASN A 137 -5.13 23.85 -4.47
N ASP A 138 -5.29 22.57 -4.12
CA ASP A 138 -4.87 22.04 -2.82
C ASP A 138 -3.36 21.74 -2.77
N ALA A 139 -2.65 22.05 -3.86
CA ALA A 139 -1.20 22.14 -3.94
C ALA A 139 -0.66 23.19 -2.95
N VAL A 140 0.03 22.73 -1.91
CA VAL A 140 0.53 23.62 -0.85
C VAL A 140 1.93 24.12 -1.16
N LYS A 141 2.81 23.21 -1.60
CA LYS A 141 4.25 23.46 -1.70
C LYS A 141 4.95 22.38 -2.52
N LEU A 142 5.98 22.75 -3.28
CA LEU A 142 6.89 21.79 -3.92
C LEU A 142 7.86 21.21 -2.89
N VAL A 143 8.14 19.91 -3.02
CA VAL A 143 9.10 19.18 -2.20
C VAL A 143 10.17 18.60 -3.12
N THR A 144 11.44 18.85 -2.81
CA THR A 144 12.55 18.31 -3.61
C THR A 144 12.77 16.84 -3.30
N GLU A 145 12.70 15.99 -4.31
CA GLU A 145 12.87 14.54 -4.22
C GLU A 145 14.22 14.11 -4.82
N SER A 146 14.81 13.06 -4.26
CA SER A 146 16.01 12.43 -4.80
C SER A 146 15.66 11.27 -5.74
N ASN A 147 14.48 10.68 -5.56
CA ASN A 147 13.93 9.59 -6.33
C ASN A 147 12.48 9.93 -6.74
N PRO A 148 12.10 9.77 -8.02
CA PRO A 148 10.78 10.18 -8.53
C PRO A 148 9.60 9.35 -7.99
N THR A 149 9.85 8.36 -7.14
CA THR A 149 8.82 7.56 -6.47
C THR A 149 8.74 7.88 -4.99
N GLU A 150 9.57 8.80 -4.48
CA GLU A 150 9.46 9.27 -3.11
C GLU A 150 8.09 9.92 -2.92
N HIS A 151 7.34 9.46 -1.92
CA HIS A 151 6.06 10.05 -1.55
C HIS A 151 5.83 9.79 -0.08
N THR A 152 4.79 10.39 0.48
CA THR A 152 4.32 9.96 1.79
C THR A 152 3.18 8.98 1.66
N THR A 153 3.13 7.96 2.48
CA THR A 153 1.94 7.13 2.63
C THR A 153 1.45 7.18 4.07
N VAL A 154 0.18 6.85 4.31
CA VAL A 154 -0.37 6.79 5.66
C VAL A 154 -0.21 5.38 6.18
N ILE A 155 0.64 5.22 7.19
CA ILE A 155 0.79 3.97 7.92
C ILE A 155 0.28 4.21 9.34
N HIS A 156 -0.74 3.46 9.75
CA HIS A 156 -1.35 3.55 11.08
C HIS A 156 -1.76 4.99 11.47
N GLY A 157 -2.34 5.74 10.53
CA GLY A 157 -2.79 7.12 10.74
C GLY A 157 -1.67 8.16 10.78
N SER A 158 -0.42 7.77 10.55
CA SER A 158 0.73 8.67 10.47
C SER A 158 1.30 8.72 9.05
N SER A 159 1.48 9.92 8.51
CA SER A 159 2.18 10.10 7.23
C SER A 159 3.67 9.81 7.40
N VAL A 160 4.21 8.92 6.58
CA VAL A 160 5.65 8.54 6.55
C VAL A 160 6.17 8.57 5.13
N TRP A 161 7.46 8.83 4.95
CA TRP A 161 8.09 8.78 3.63
C TRP A 161 8.29 7.34 3.14
N THR A 162 8.13 7.13 1.84
CA THR A 162 8.37 5.86 1.18
C THR A 162 8.85 6.07 -0.26
N GLN A 163 9.53 5.09 -0.85
CA GLN A 163 9.91 5.07 -2.27
C GLN A 163 9.88 3.65 -2.83
N ASN A 164 9.77 3.53 -4.15
CA ASN A 164 10.00 2.29 -4.88
C ASN A 164 11.36 2.33 -5.60
N ASP A 165 12.08 1.21 -5.60
CA ASP A 165 13.25 1.04 -6.45
C ASP A 165 12.89 0.41 -7.80
N GLN A 166 13.89 0.28 -8.68
CA GLN A 166 13.72 -0.30 -10.03
C GLN A 166 13.28 -1.77 -10.00
N SER A 167 13.39 -2.46 -8.86
CA SER A 167 12.92 -3.83 -8.67
C SER A 167 11.49 -3.91 -8.14
N GLY A 168 10.86 -2.76 -7.86
CA GLY A 168 9.55 -2.66 -7.21
C GLY A 168 9.60 -2.88 -5.70
N SER A 169 10.80 -2.92 -5.11
CA SER A 169 10.95 -2.99 -3.66
C SER A 169 10.61 -1.64 -3.05
N ILE A 170 9.92 -1.65 -1.91
CA ILE A 170 9.50 -0.45 -1.20
C ILE A 170 10.43 -0.20 -0.02
N THR A 171 10.94 1.01 0.09
CA THR A 171 11.67 1.50 1.28
C THR A 171 10.74 2.45 2.05
N ILE A 172 10.66 2.29 3.38
CA ILE A 172 9.96 3.20 4.28
C ILE A 172 11.00 3.99 5.07
N GLY A 173 10.78 5.29 5.22
CA GLY A 173 11.67 6.21 5.91
C GLY A 173 11.01 6.97 7.04
N ASP A 174 11.50 8.19 7.25
CA ASP A 174 11.16 9.05 8.38
C ASP A 174 9.68 9.45 8.40
N GLY A 175 9.21 9.83 9.58
CA GLY A 175 7.91 10.49 9.75
C GLY A 175 7.84 11.78 8.94
N PHE A 176 6.71 12.01 8.29
CA PHE A 176 6.51 13.20 7.49
C PHE A 176 6.37 14.44 8.36
N GLN A 177 7.14 15.48 8.03
CA GLN A 177 7.00 16.80 8.62
C GLN A 177 6.51 17.77 7.55
N SER A 178 5.34 18.38 7.75
CA SER A 178 4.75 19.32 6.79
C SER A 178 5.59 20.60 6.57
N SER A 179 6.58 20.86 7.43
CA SER A 179 7.57 21.92 7.25
C SER A 179 8.72 21.57 6.30
N ALA A 180 8.92 20.28 6.01
CA ALA A 180 10.01 19.81 5.15
C ALA A 180 9.88 20.37 3.72
N ILE A 181 11.02 20.64 3.10
CA ILE A 181 11.11 21.13 1.71
C ILE A 181 11.85 20.16 0.80
N SER A 182 12.37 19.09 1.38
CA SER A 182 13.07 18.02 0.68
C SER A 182 12.65 16.70 1.30
N ALA A 183 12.48 15.69 0.47
CA ALA A 183 12.33 14.30 0.88
C ALA A 183 13.64 13.84 1.56
N PRO A 184 13.55 12.92 2.55
CA PRO A 184 14.73 12.26 3.08
C PRO A 184 15.38 11.39 2.02
N ASP A 185 16.71 11.28 2.02
CA ASP A 185 17.41 10.34 1.15
C ASP A 185 17.17 8.90 1.64
N LEU A 186 16.32 8.16 0.92
CA LEU A 186 15.98 6.77 1.24
C LEU A 186 16.91 5.74 0.56
N SER A 187 18.01 6.19 -0.07
CA SER A 187 18.95 5.33 -0.80
C SER A 187 20.07 4.72 0.06
N GLY A 188 20.25 5.18 1.30
CA GLY A 188 21.25 4.66 2.24
C GLY A 188 20.78 3.43 3.05
N PRO A 189 21.71 2.64 3.64
CA PRO A 189 21.34 1.75 4.75
C PRO A 189 20.75 2.63 5.86
N ILE A 190 19.58 2.23 6.39
CA ILE A 190 18.86 2.96 7.44
C ILE A 190 19.86 3.40 8.52
N ASP A 191 20.08 4.71 8.68
CA ASP A 191 20.94 5.26 9.73
C ASP A 191 20.19 5.14 11.07
N PRO A 192 20.65 4.32 12.03
CA PRO A 192 20.00 4.20 13.34
C PRO A 192 20.20 5.45 14.23
N GLY A 193 21.01 6.43 13.79
CA GLY A 193 21.56 7.50 14.61
C GLY A 193 21.07 8.92 14.33
N ALA A 194 20.33 9.17 13.25
CA ALA A 194 19.65 10.46 13.08
C ALA A 194 18.37 10.45 13.93
N GLY A 195 18.29 11.33 14.92
CA GLY A 195 17.23 11.37 15.91
C GLY A 195 15.83 11.52 15.30
N ILE A 196 15.19 10.38 15.09
CA ILE A 196 13.79 10.23 14.73
C ILE A 196 13.02 10.06 16.03
N PRO A 197 12.02 10.91 16.33
CA PRO A 197 11.21 10.72 17.52
C PRO A 197 10.44 9.40 17.44
N CYS A 198 10.83 8.49 18.33
CA CYS A 198 10.17 7.25 18.76
C CYS A 198 9.73 6.28 17.65
N PHE A 199 10.68 5.50 17.14
CA PHE A 199 10.43 4.30 16.36
C PHE A 199 9.83 3.15 17.18
N GLY A 200 8.87 2.46 16.57
CA GLY A 200 8.52 1.08 16.87
C GLY A 200 8.46 0.26 15.58
N TYR A 201 9.61 -0.17 15.06
CA TYR A 201 9.73 -1.28 14.11
C TYR A 201 10.66 -2.32 14.72
N TRP A 202 10.26 -3.59 14.67
CA TRP A 202 11.17 -4.73 14.76
C TRP A 202 10.91 -5.64 13.58
N ALA A 203 11.93 -5.86 12.74
CA ALA A 203 12.04 -7.04 11.92
C ALA A 203 12.55 -8.19 12.82
N GLU A 204 11.81 -9.28 12.94
CA GLU A 204 12.40 -10.52 13.44
C GLU A 204 13.18 -11.18 12.31
N ILE A 205 14.49 -11.32 12.51
CA ILE A 205 15.31 -12.27 11.76
C ILE A 205 14.83 -13.65 12.19
N GLU A 206 14.04 -14.33 11.36
CA GLU A 206 13.89 -15.79 11.50
C GLU A 206 15.32 -16.38 11.51
N SER A 207 15.60 -17.24 12.48
CA SER A 207 16.91 -17.82 12.81
C SER A 207 17.93 -17.99 11.65
N PRO A 208 19.26 -17.93 11.90
CA PRO A 208 20.30 -17.62 10.90
C PRO A 208 20.57 -18.62 9.76
N SER A 209 19.64 -19.52 9.43
CA SER A 209 19.90 -20.65 8.54
C SER A 209 19.50 -20.45 7.07
N GLN A 210 18.76 -19.39 6.72
CA GLN A 210 18.37 -19.15 5.32
C GLN A 210 18.93 -17.79 4.86
N VAL A 211 20.15 -17.86 4.32
CA VAL A 211 20.79 -16.77 3.56
C VAL A 211 20.67 -17.08 2.08
N ASP A 212 20.61 -16.04 1.24
CA ASP A 212 20.72 -16.23 -0.21
C ASP A 212 22.13 -16.72 -0.62
N GLU A 213 22.33 -17.02 -1.90
CA GLU A 213 23.63 -17.47 -2.44
C GLU A 213 24.77 -16.45 -2.22
N SER A 214 24.45 -15.22 -1.82
CA SER A 214 25.38 -14.14 -1.50
C SER A 214 25.60 -13.93 0.01
N GLY A 215 25.01 -14.79 0.87
CA GLY A 215 25.18 -14.71 2.32
C GLY A 215 24.35 -13.60 2.99
N ARG A 216 23.35 -13.05 2.30
CA ARG A 216 22.46 -12.02 2.86
C ARG A 216 21.29 -12.69 3.60
N PRO A 217 20.88 -12.21 4.78
CA PRO A 217 19.66 -12.65 5.43
C PRO A 217 18.47 -12.42 4.49
N LEU A 218 17.60 -13.43 4.32
CA LEU A 218 16.32 -13.22 3.65
C LEU A 218 15.44 -12.36 4.56
N ILE A 219 15.22 -11.10 4.17
CA ILE A 219 14.31 -10.18 4.87
C ILE A 219 12.90 -10.41 4.29
N SER A 220 12.01 -10.98 5.09
CA SER A 220 10.58 -11.04 4.76
C SER A 220 9.91 -9.78 5.30
N VAL A 221 9.68 -8.79 4.42
CA VAL A 221 8.83 -7.65 4.74
C VAL A 221 7.37 -8.13 4.72
N VAL A 222 6.77 -8.31 5.90
CA VAL A 222 5.34 -8.62 6.01
C VAL A 222 4.60 -7.30 5.96
N TRP A 223 3.95 -7.02 4.82
CA TRP A 223 2.97 -5.95 4.68
C TRP A 223 1.85 -6.17 5.69
N VAL A 224 1.63 -5.22 6.60
CA VAL A 224 0.45 -5.22 7.48
C VAL A 224 -0.70 -4.68 6.65
N GLY A 225 -1.31 -5.56 5.87
CA GLY A 225 -2.59 -5.25 5.22
C GLY A 225 -3.75 -5.57 6.15
N ASP A 226 -4.90 -5.04 5.78
CA ASP A 226 -6.14 -5.24 6.51
C ASP A 226 -6.56 -6.72 6.51
N PRO A 227 -7.13 -7.26 7.59
CA PRO A 227 -7.45 -8.68 7.63
C PRO A 227 -8.47 -9.07 6.56
N VAL A 228 -8.28 -10.24 5.97
CA VAL A 228 -9.32 -10.89 5.18
C VAL A 228 -10.31 -11.58 6.12
N VAL A 229 -11.56 -11.13 6.08
CA VAL A 229 -12.67 -11.58 6.91
C VAL A 229 -13.64 -12.42 6.08
N ILE A 230 -14.16 -13.49 6.67
CA ILE A 230 -15.14 -14.38 6.07
C ILE A 230 -16.43 -14.38 6.90
N ASN A 231 -17.59 -14.24 6.24
CA ASN A 231 -18.89 -14.40 6.90
C ASN A 231 -19.35 -15.86 6.81
N LEU A 232 -19.51 -16.52 7.96
CA LEU A 232 -19.86 -17.94 8.07
C LEU A 232 -21.37 -18.19 8.22
N THR A 233 -22.19 -17.13 8.31
CA THR A 233 -23.66 -17.24 8.41
C THR A 233 -24.35 -17.18 7.04
N GLY A 234 -23.63 -16.77 5.99
CA GLY A 234 -24.14 -16.64 4.62
C GLY A 234 -24.74 -15.26 4.31
N GLU A 235 -24.54 -14.28 5.20
CA GLU A 235 -24.95 -12.89 5.00
C GLU A 235 -23.79 -12.03 4.46
N ALA A 236 -24.05 -10.73 4.29
CA ALA A 236 -22.98 -9.77 4.00
C ALA A 236 -22.04 -9.63 5.20
N ILE A 237 -20.79 -9.24 4.95
CA ILE A 237 -19.84 -8.95 6.02
C ILE A 237 -20.35 -7.76 6.83
N SER A 238 -20.31 -7.90 8.15
CA SER A 238 -20.61 -6.86 9.11
C SER A 238 -19.51 -6.80 10.17
N THR A 239 -19.33 -5.62 10.74
CA THR A 239 -18.31 -5.37 11.77
C THR A 239 -18.85 -4.50 12.89
N GLN A 240 -18.20 -4.56 14.05
CA GLN A 240 -18.42 -3.64 15.16
C GLN A 240 -17.40 -2.50 15.07
N GLY A 241 -17.91 -1.28 15.02
CA GLY A 241 -17.07 -0.08 15.09
C GLY A 241 -16.33 0.02 16.41
N LEU A 242 -15.24 0.80 16.41
CA LEU A 242 -14.38 1.03 17.57
C LEU A 242 -15.18 1.32 18.86
N SER A 243 -16.17 2.21 18.81
CA SER A 243 -16.95 2.59 20.01
C SER A 243 -17.79 1.45 20.63
N ASN A 244 -18.14 0.43 19.85
CA ASN A 244 -19.02 -0.67 20.27
C ASN A 244 -18.25 -1.99 20.47
N SER A 245 -17.05 -2.09 19.91
CA SER A 245 -16.21 -3.27 20.03
C SER A 245 -15.58 -3.36 21.43
N ALA A 246 -15.49 -4.58 21.96
CA ALA A 246 -14.69 -4.88 23.15
C ALA A 246 -13.25 -5.31 22.79
N ALA A 247 -12.95 -5.44 21.50
CA ALA A 247 -11.74 -6.09 21.04
C ALA A 247 -10.49 -5.26 21.33
N HIS A 248 -9.48 -5.95 21.87
CA HIS A 248 -8.12 -5.44 22.00
C HIS A 248 -7.20 -6.42 21.29
N PHE A 249 -6.54 -5.95 20.24
CA PHE A 249 -5.66 -6.79 19.44
C PHE A 249 -4.40 -6.04 19.08
N ASP A 250 -3.30 -6.76 18.90
CA ASP A 250 -2.05 -6.18 18.44
C ASP A 250 -2.12 -5.95 16.92
N MET A 251 -2.85 -4.91 16.55
CA MET A 251 -3.01 -4.45 15.17
C MET A 251 -1.69 -3.94 14.58
N GLN A 252 -0.75 -3.55 15.44
CA GLN A 252 0.50 -2.89 15.07
C GLN A 252 1.71 -3.83 15.10
N ASN A 253 1.52 -5.09 15.50
CA ASN A 253 2.55 -6.12 15.66
C ASN A 253 3.69 -5.75 16.62
N ASN A 254 3.37 -4.96 17.65
CA ASN A 254 4.36 -4.42 18.61
C ASN A 254 4.27 -5.08 20.01
N GLY A 255 3.46 -6.12 20.15
CA GLY A 255 3.18 -6.81 21.40
C GLY A 255 2.22 -6.06 22.34
N VAL A 256 1.70 -4.91 21.92
CA VAL A 256 0.74 -4.11 22.70
C VAL A 256 -0.62 -4.16 22.00
N GLN A 257 -1.60 -4.70 22.70
CA GLN A 257 -2.97 -4.71 22.21
C GLN A 257 -3.57 -3.30 22.30
N VAL A 258 -4.19 -2.85 21.22
CA VAL A 258 -4.95 -1.60 21.16
C VAL A 258 -6.43 -1.90 21.00
N HIS A 259 -7.27 -1.01 21.53
CA HIS A 259 -8.71 -1.10 21.30
C HIS A 259 -8.98 -0.97 19.79
N THR A 260 -9.76 -1.88 19.22
CA THR A 260 -10.02 -1.93 17.78
C THR A 260 -11.48 -2.25 17.49
N GLY A 261 -12.01 -1.73 16.39
CA GLY A 261 -13.16 -2.30 15.71
C GLY A 261 -12.89 -3.75 15.37
N TRP A 262 -13.94 -4.54 15.20
CA TRP A 262 -13.80 -5.99 15.13
C TRP A 262 -14.88 -6.65 14.27
N ILE A 263 -14.69 -7.93 14.00
CA ILE A 263 -15.70 -8.76 13.35
C ILE A 263 -16.93 -8.98 14.26
N THR A 264 -18.11 -9.17 13.67
CA THR A 264 -19.31 -9.58 14.43
C THR A 264 -19.32 -11.09 14.71
N ALA A 265 -20.31 -11.54 15.49
CA ALA A 265 -20.53 -12.97 15.70
C ALA A 265 -21.09 -13.61 14.43
N GLY A 266 -20.44 -14.67 13.95
CA GLY A 266 -20.78 -15.31 12.68
C GLY A 266 -19.75 -15.05 11.59
N GLU A 267 -18.86 -14.09 11.80
CA GLU A 267 -17.68 -13.87 10.98
C GLU A 267 -16.47 -14.62 11.54
N GLY A 268 -15.41 -14.68 10.75
CA GLY A 268 -14.09 -15.12 11.18
C GLY A 268 -12.99 -14.40 10.40
N VAL A 269 -11.78 -14.40 10.96
CA VAL A 269 -10.60 -13.80 10.33
C VAL A 269 -9.72 -14.88 9.73
N LEU A 270 -9.23 -14.69 8.51
CA LEU A 270 -8.33 -15.65 7.88
C LEU A 270 -6.93 -15.61 8.49
N PHE A 271 -6.38 -16.80 8.70
CA PHE A 271 -5.06 -17.07 9.24
C PHE A 271 -4.34 -18.05 8.30
N TYR A 272 -3.12 -17.71 7.88
CA TYR A 272 -2.28 -18.60 7.07
C TYR A 272 -1.15 -19.20 7.91
N ASP A 273 -1.31 -20.46 8.29
CA ASP A 273 -0.41 -21.14 9.22
C ASP A 273 0.81 -21.77 8.54
N LYS A 274 1.68 -20.95 7.93
CA LYS A 274 2.82 -21.44 7.13
C LYS A 274 3.75 -22.36 7.94
N GLN A 275 4.00 -22.03 9.21
CA GLN A 275 4.91 -22.76 10.11
C GLN A 275 4.20 -23.74 11.06
N ASN A 276 2.90 -23.97 10.93
CA ASN A 276 2.10 -24.84 11.82
C ASN A 276 2.16 -24.43 13.31
N THR A 277 2.22 -23.13 13.59
CA THR A 277 2.28 -22.60 14.96
C THR A 277 0.95 -22.77 15.69
N ASN A 278 -0.17 -22.76 14.96
CA ASN A 278 -1.53 -22.69 15.52
C ASN A 278 -1.70 -21.57 16.55
N ALA A 279 -0.99 -20.46 16.36
CA ALA A 279 -0.98 -19.34 17.30
C ALA A 279 -1.20 -18.04 16.54
N ILE A 280 -2.12 -17.23 17.06
CA ILE A 280 -2.35 -15.85 16.61
C ILE A 280 -2.04 -14.95 17.79
N SER A 281 -1.18 -13.97 17.55
CA SER A 281 -0.71 -13.03 18.55
C SER A 281 -0.90 -11.58 18.11
N SER A 282 -0.91 -11.35 16.80
CA SER A 282 -0.91 -10.02 16.21
C SER A 282 -1.38 -10.06 14.75
N ALA A 283 -1.58 -8.90 14.13
CA ALA A 283 -2.06 -8.78 12.76
C ALA A 283 -1.17 -9.46 11.71
N LYS A 284 0.13 -9.63 11.97
CA LYS A 284 1.10 -10.31 11.08
C LYS A 284 0.76 -11.77 10.83
N ASP A 285 0.03 -12.38 11.77
CA ASP A 285 -0.38 -13.78 11.70
C ASP A 285 -1.59 -13.91 10.75
N LEU A 286 -2.37 -12.84 10.58
CA LEU A 286 -3.60 -12.82 9.77
C LEU A 286 -3.27 -12.70 8.28
N VAL A 287 -4.21 -13.10 7.43
CA VAL A 287 -4.10 -12.90 5.99
C VAL A 287 -4.40 -11.44 5.67
N PRO A 288 -3.45 -10.67 5.10
CA PRO A 288 -3.57 -9.21 5.00
C PRO A 288 -4.21 -8.69 3.70
N SER A 289 -4.44 -9.54 2.69
CA SER A 289 -5.11 -9.11 1.45
C SER A 289 -5.51 -10.28 0.56
N PHE A 290 -6.29 -10.00 -0.49
CA PHE A 290 -6.56 -10.97 -1.55
C PHE A 290 -5.32 -11.28 -2.41
N SER A 291 -4.33 -10.40 -2.53
CA SER A 291 -3.10 -10.70 -3.28
C SER A 291 -2.28 -11.77 -2.55
N ASN A 292 -2.28 -11.77 -1.22
CA ASN A 292 -1.69 -12.84 -0.42
C ASN A 292 -2.41 -14.17 -0.61
N LEU A 293 -3.75 -14.16 -0.77
CA LEU A 293 -4.49 -15.37 -1.14
C LEU A 293 -4.19 -15.83 -2.56
N GLN A 294 -4.04 -14.91 -3.52
CA GLN A 294 -3.64 -15.23 -4.90
C GLN A 294 -2.26 -15.87 -4.97
N ALA A 295 -1.32 -15.48 -4.10
CA ALA A 295 0.00 -16.11 -4.02
C ALA A 295 -0.05 -17.58 -3.58
N LEU A 296 -1.17 -18.04 -2.98
CA LEU A 296 -1.37 -19.44 -2.58
C LEU A 296 -2.05 -20.28 -3.67
N ASP A 297 -2.54 -19.67 -4.75
CA ASP A 297 -3.15 -20.34 -5.91
C ASP A 297 -2.06 -20.99 -6.77
N SER A 298 -1.79 -22.26 -6.47
CA SER A 298 -0.68 -23.01 -7.04
C SER A 298 -0.95 -23.52 -8.44
N ASN A 299 -2.23 -23.66 -8.81
CA ASN A 299 -2.64 -24.12 -10.13
C ASN A 299 -3.12 -22.95 -11.04
N HIS A 300 -3.18 -21.73 -10.50
CA HIS A 300 -3.55 -20.49 -11.17
C HIS A 300 -4.95 -20.54 -11.80
N ASP A 301 -5.89 -21.23 -11.16
CA ASP A 301 -7.26 -21.36 -11.66
C ASP A 301 -8.22 -20.25 -11.14
N GLY A 302 -7.69 -19.31 -10.35
CA GLY A 302 -8.40 -18.13 -9.85
C GLY A 302 -9.25 -18.40 -8.62
N LYS A 303 -9.10 -19.57 -7.99
CA LYS A 303 -9.72 -19.91 -6.70
C LYS A 303 -8.71 -20.64 -5.82
N LEU A 304 -8.82 -20.45 -4.52
CA LEU A 304 -8.11 -21.27 -3.55
C LEU A 304 -8.99 -22.48 -3.18
N SER A 305 -8.49 -23.70 -3.30
CA SER A 305 -9.24 -24.92 -3.02
C SER A 305 -8.35 -26.08 -2.59
N SER A 306 -8.92 -27.27 -2.35
CA SER A 306 -8.14 -28.48 -2.04
C SER A 306 -7.21 -28.95 -3.16
N ALA A 307 -7.26 -28.32 -4.34
CA ALA A 307 -6.29 -28.53 -5.40
C ALA A 307 -4.95 -27.80 -5.14
N ASP A 308 -4.94 -26.86 -4.21
CA ASP A 308 -3.78 -26.01 -3.90
C ASP A 308 -2.92 -26.56 -2.78
N THR A 309 -1.61 -26.46 -2.95
CA THR A 309 -0.62 -27.04 -2.02
C THR A 309 -0.71 -26.47 -0.61
N GLU A 310 -1.08 -25.20 -0.49
CA GLU A 310 -1.13 -24.47 0.78
C GLU A 310 -2.52 -24.47 1.44
N TRP A 311 -3.54 -25.06 0.79
CA TRP A 311 -4.94 -25.04 1.25
C TRP A 311 -5.13 -25.54 2.69
N ALA A 312 -4.44 -26.63 3.05
CA ALA A 312 -4.56 -27.24 4.37
C ALA A 312 -4.00 -26.36 5.51
N LYS A 313 -3.18 -25.34 5.17
CA LYS A 313 -2.61 -24.39 6.14
C LYS A 313 -3.49 -23.17 6.35
N LEU A 314 -4.51 -22.96 5.51
CA LEU A 314 -5.46 -21.87 5.69
C LEU A 314 -6.50 -22.23 6.77
N LYS A 315 -6.69 -21.32 7.72
CA LYS A 315 -7.59 -21.48 8.85
C LYS A 315 -8.40 -20.20 9.05
N VAL A 316 -9.46 -20.33 9.83
CA VAL A 316 -10.33 -19.24 10.24
C VAL A 316 -10.27 -19.14 11.75
N TRP A 317 -9.92 -17.96 12.24
CA TRP A 317 -10.07 -17.60 13.64
C TRP A 317 -11.49 -17.07 13.87
N ILE A 318 -12.27 -17.84 14.61
CA ILE A 318 -13.66 -17.52 14.99
C ILE A 318 -13.63 -17.01 16.43
N ASP A 319 -13.35 -15.72 16.60
CA ASP A 319 -13.35 -15.08 17.92
C ASP A 319 -14.78 -15.01 18.49
N LYS A 320 -15.16 -16.02 19.27
CA LYS A 320 -16.50 -16.12 19.87
C LYS A 320 -16.74 -15.11 20.98
N SER A 321 -15.67 -14.64 21.65
CA SER A 321 -15.79 -13.64 22.71
C SER A 321 -15.87 -12.23 22.14
N GLY A 322 -15.37 -12.01 20.92
CA GLY A 322 -15.33 -10.69 20.28
C GLY A 322 -14.38 -9.73 21.00
N THR A 323 -13.38 -10.27 21.70
CA THR A 323 -12.44 -9.53 22.55
C THR A 323 -11.07 -9.37 21.90
N GLY A 324 -10.84 -9.96 20.73
CA GLY A 324 -9.51 -10.00 20.11
C GLY A 324 -8.53 -10.93 20.85
N GLU A 325 -9.00 -11.69 21.83
CA GLU A 325 -8.16 -12.64 22.57
C GLU A 325 -8.14 -13.98 21.83
N PHE A 326 -6.93 -14.45 21.49
CA PHE A 326 -6.80 -15.73 20.82
C PHE A 326 -6.86 -16.90 21.80
N HIS A 327 -7.78 -17.83 21.54
CA HIS A 327 -7.77 -19.16 22.12
C HIS A 327 -7.62 -20.21 21.03
N SER A 328 -6.80 -21.24 21.27
CA SER A 328 -6.57 -22.30 20.28
C SER A 328 -7.84 -23.05 19.88
N SER A 329 -8.88 -23.06 20.73
CA SER A 329 -10.21 -23.62 20.44
C SER A 329 -11.02 -22.82 19.41
N ASP A 330 -10.58 -21.62 19.07
CA ASP A 330 -11.25 -20.72 18.13
C ASP A 330 -10.65 -20.78 16.73
N LEU A 331 -9.57 -21.53 16.56
CA LEU A 331 -8.94 -21.75 15.27
C LEU A 331 -9.47 -23.01 14.61
N VAL A 332 -10.04 -22.87 13.41
CA VAL A 332 -10.67 -23.96 12.68
C VAL A 332 -10.15 -23.99 11.24
N THR A 333 -9.85 -25.17 10.69
CA THR A 333 -9.42 -25.25 9.28
C THR A 333 -10.58 -24.94 8.35
N VAL A 334 -10.30 -24.29 7.21
CA VAL A 334 -11.33 -24.00 6.18
C VAL A 334 -12.04 -25.29 5.73
N GLU A 335 -11.31 -26.40 5.65
CA GLU A 335 -11.87 -27.69 5.25
C GLU A 335 -12.86 -28.26 6.28
N SER A 336 -12.58 -28.13 7.58
CA SER A 336 -13.44 -28.64 8.65
C SER A 336 -14.67 -27.78 8.88
N LEU A 337 -14.62 -26.48 8.53
CA LEU A 337 -15.81 -25.64 8.39
C LEU A 337 -16.70 -26.07 7.22
N GLY A 338 -16.17 -26.84 6.28
CA GLY A 338 -16.90 -27.25 5.08
C GLY A 338 -16.81 -26.22 3.95
N ILE A 339 -15.81 -25.34 3.97
CA ILE A 339 -15.49 -24.47 2.83
C ILE A 339 -14.82 -25.34 1.75
N ALA A 340 -15.30 -25.23 0.52
CA ALA A 340 -14.80 -25.96 -0.64
C ALA A 340 -13.82 -25.13 -1.48
N SER A 341 -14.07 -23.83 -1.61
CA SER A 341 -13.15 -22.92 -2.32
C SER A 341 -13.39 -21.45 -1.95
N ILE A 342 -12.37 -20.62 -2.18
CA ILE A 342 -12.42 -19.16 -2.07
C ILE A 342 -12.18 -18.57 -3.47
N ASN A 343 -13.06 -17.68 -3.94
CA ASN A 343 -12.85 -16.96 -5.20
C ASN A 343 -11.83 -15.83 -4.98
N LEU A 344 -10.77 -15.80 -5.79
CA LEU A 344 -9.68 -14.84 -5.64
C LEU A 344 -9.88 -13.54 -6.45
N GLN A 345 -10.94 -13.47 -7.26
CA GLN A 345 -11.32 -12.29 -8.02
C GLN A 345 -12.17 -11.34 -7.17
N ALA A 346 -11.51 -10.63 -6.25
CA ALA A 346 -12.17 -9.62 -5.43
C ALA A 346 -12.47 -8.34 -6.21
N GLN A 347 -13.59 -7.70 -5.87
CA GLN A 347 -14.02 -6.42 -6.40
C GLN A 347 -13.77 -5.33 -5.35
N ALA A 348 -13.22 -4.20 -5.77
CA ALA A 348 -13.08 -3.04 -4.89
C ALA A 348 -14.46 -2.41 -4.62
N VAL A 349 -14.77 -2.12 -3.35
CA VAL A 349 -16.11 -1.62 -2.96
C VAL A 349 -16.12 -0.44 -1.97
N HIS A 350 -15.07 -0.24 -1.15
CA HIS A 350 -14.94 0.87 -0.18
C HIS A 350 -16.23 1.16 0.62
N GLN A 351 -16.77 0.14 1.29
CA GLN A 351 -18.03 0.24 2.03
C GLN A 351 -17.77 0.51 3.51
N ASP A 352 -18.38 1.56 4.07
CA ASP A 352 -18.41 1.73 5.52
C ASP A 352 -19.21 0.58 6.16
N SER A 353 -18.64 0.01 7.22
CA SER A 353 -19.28 -0.94 8.10
C SER A 353 -19.08 -0.50 9.56
N ASN A 354 -19.94 0.39 10.02
CA ASN A 354 -19.93 0.93 11.38
C ASN A 354 -18.62 1.65 11.74
N GLY A 355 -18.02 2.38 10.79
CA GLY A 355 -16.75 3.09 10.98
C GLY A 355 -15.49 2.25 10.79
N ASN A 356 -15.63 1.01 10.31
CA ASN A 356 -14.58 0.25 9.64
C ASN A 356 -14.81 0.33 8.12
N THR A 357 -13.82 -0.01 7.31
CA THR A 357 -13.94 -0.01 5.84
C THR A 357 -13.87 -1.42 5.30
N ILE A 358 -14.74 -1.77 4.35
CA ILE A 358 -14.62 -2.98 3.53
C ILE A 358 -14.07 -2.54 2.17
N ASP A 359 -12.80 -2.83 1.90
CA ASP A 359 -12.11 -2.34 0.69
C ASP A 359 -12.37 -3.22 -0.52
N GLN A 360 -12.41 -4.54 -0.28
CA GLN A 360 -12.62 -5.53 -1.32
C GLN A 360 -13.61 -6.60 -0.87
N LEU A 361 -14.43 -7.08 -1.80
CA LEU A 361 -15.38 -8.18 -1.60
C LEU A 361 -15.22 -9.26 -2.66
N SER A 362 -15.39 -10.51 -2.24
CA SER A 362 -15.47 -11.69 -3.07
C SER A 362 -16.43 -12.71 -2.42
N THR A 363 -16.45 -13.92 -2.94
CA THR A 363 -17.27 -15.03 -2.45
C THR A 363 -16.42 -16.26 -2.14
N PHE A 364 -16.84 -17.06 -1.17
CA PHE A 364 -16.38 -18.43 -1.03
C PHE A 364 -17.54 -19.39 -1.24
N THR A 365 -17.23 -20.66 -1.52
CA THR A 365 -18.23 -21.72 -1.77
C THR A 365 -18.12 -22.79 -0.70
N TRP A 366 -19.24 -23.16 -0.09
CA TRP A 366 -19.37 -24.29 0.82
C TRP A 366 -19.40 -25.63 0.06
N LYS A 367 -19.07 -26.74 0.74
CA LYS A 367 -19.16 -28.10 0.19
C LYS A 367 -20.59 -28.50 -0.23
N ASN A 368 -21.61 -27.83 0.30
CA ASN A 368 -23.00 -28.01 -0.11
C ASN A 368 -23.38 -27.20 -1.37
N GLY A 369 -22.44 -26.43 -1.94
CA GLY A 369 -22.61 -25.63 -3.15
C GLY A 369 -23.15 -24.21 -2.94
N THR A 370 -23.53 -23.84 -1.70
CA THR A 370 -23.94 -22.46 -1.38
C THR A 370 -22.72 -21.53 -1.30
N GLN A 371 -22.95 -20.23 -1.42
CA GLN A 371 -21.91 -19.21 -1.34
C GLN A 371 -22.04 -18.39 -0.05
N GLY A 372 -20.92 -17.83 0.41
CA GLY A 372 -20.87 -16.80 1.45
C GLY A 372 -19.92 -15.67 1.07
N ALA A 373 -19.94 -14.58 1.84
CA ALA A 373 -19.11 -13.41 1.59
C ALA A 373 -17.72 -13.51 2.25
N ILE A 374 -16.71 -13.01 1.56
CA ILE A 374 -15.34 -12.84 2.05
C ILE A 374 -14.82 -11.49 1.58
N GLY A 375 -14.05 -10.80 2.40
CA GLY A 375 -13.65 -9.41 2.11
C GLY A 375 -12.41 -8.98 2.86
N ASN A 376 -11.78 -7.95 2.36
CA ASN A 376 -10.65 -7.26 3.01
C ASN A 376 -11.23 -6.08 3.80
N VAL A 377 -10.89 -5.99 5.08
CA VAL A 377 -11.59 -5.09 6.02
C VAL A 377 -10.63 -4.30 6.87
N GLU A 378 -10.53 -3.00 6.61
CA GLU A 378 -9.83 -2.03 7.45
C GLU A 378 -10.58 -1.83 8.77
N LEU A 379 -10.00 -2.36 9.86
CA LEU A 379 -10.55 -2.21 11.20
C LEU A 379 -9.99 -0.96 11.85
N ALA A 380 -10.88 -0.05 12.25
CA ALA A 380 -10.50 1.16 12.96
C ALA A 380 -9.86 0.81 14.31
N SER A 381 -8.73 1.41 14.67
CA SER A 381 -8.07 1.17 15.95
C SER A 381 -7.84 2.48 16.72
N ALA A 382 -7.85 2.39 18.04
CA ALA A 382 -7.52 3.49 18.91
C ALA A 382 -6.01 3.80 18.83
N PRO A 383 -5.60 5.08 18.94
CA PRO A 383 -4.20 5.43 19.05
C PRO A 383 -3.57 4.69 20.25
N GLY A 384 -2.55 3.86 20.01
CA GLY A 384 -1.92 3.05 21.06
C GLY A 384 -1.27 3.89 22.16
N HIS A 385 -1.24 3.36 23.39
CA HIS A 385 -0.49 3.95 24.50
C HIS A 385 1.01 3.61 24.37
N GLU A 386 1.88 4.63 24.35
CA GLU A 386 3.34 4.47 24.44
C GLU A 386 3.74 3.75 25.75
N VAL A 387 4.30 2.54 25.64
CA VAL A 387 5.00 1.88 26.75
C VAL A 387 6.47 2.32 26.69
N GLN A 388 6.87 3.27 27.53
CA GLN A 388 8.28 3.62 27.75
C GLN A 388 9.01 2.45 28.41
N ILE A 389 9.90 1.78 27.68
CA ILE A 389 10.90 0.88 28.27
C ILE A 389 12.16 1.69 28.57
N VAL A 390 12.45 1.93 29.86
CA VAL A 390 13.71 2.51 30.32
C VAL A 390 14.77 1.41 30.38
N GLY A 391 15.64 1.35 29.37
CA GLY A 391 16.81 0.44 29.33
C GLY A 391 18.11 1.18 29.59
N ASN A 392 18.66 1.05 30.80
CA ASN A 392 19.99 1.54 31.19
C ASN A 392 21.11 0.73 30.51
N TYR A 393 22.00 1.36 29.73
CA TYR A 393 23.38 0.86 29.55
C TYR A 393 24.40 2.01 29.49
N ASN A 394 25.35 1.95 30.42
CA ASN A 394 26.49 2.86 30.55
C ASN A 394 27.59 2.48 29.55
N TYR A 395 28.20 3.46 28.88
CA TYR A 395 29.54 3.31 28.31
C TYR A 395 30.44 4.50 28.64
N HIS A 396 31.60 4.16 29.22
CA HIS A 396 32.72 5.03 29.49
C HIS A 396 33.43 5.43 28.20
N PHE A 397 33.70 6.72 28.00
CA PHE A 397 34.65 7.18 26.99
C PHE A 397 35.96 7.62 27.67
N GLN A 398 37.05 6.95 27.32
CA GLN A 398 38.41 7.44 27.54
C GLN A 398 38.69 8.50 26.47
N ALA A 399 38.98 9.72 26.90
CA ALA A 399 39.35 10.82 26.01
C ALA A 399 40.78 10.62 25.48
N ALA A 400 40.97 10.80 24.17
CA ALA A 400 42.28 11.04 23.58
C ALA A 400 42.45 12.56 23.39
N VAL A 401 43.30 13.10 24.27
CA VAL A 401 44.05 14.39 24.36
C VAL A 401 43.58 15.60 23.56
#